data_AF-A0A4R0D202-F1
#
_entry.id   AF-A0A4R0D202-F1
#
_cell.length_a   1.000
_cell.length_b   1.000
_cell.length_c   1.000
_cell.angle_alpha   90.00
_cell.angle_beta   90.00
_cell.angle_gamma   90.00
#
_symmetry.space_group_name_H-M   'P 1'
#
loop_
_entity.id
_entity.type
_entity.pdbx_description
1 polymer ?
#
loop_
_entity_poly.entity_id
_entity_poly.type
_entity_poly.pdbx_seq_one_letter_code
_entity_poly.pdbx_strand_id
1 'polypeptide(L)'
;MNTKVNEGKLISGDEAKKAWANGETVEFHYADTIWAELPSRAQLSIFDDEEIKFRVKPQALTVNGIEVPSVRYIAHSGGNCVKISCHCPEDARVINAALRQVFGGSHDN
;
A
#
# COMPACT_ATOMS: atom_id res chain seq x y z
N MET A 1 15.09 -12.70 8.78
CA MET A 1 13.61 -12.69 8.72
C MET A 1 13.22 -12.65 7.26
N ASN A 2 12.48 -13.64 6.75
CA ASN A 2 11.95 -13.61 5.39
C ASN A 2 10.61 -12.85 5.43
N THR A 3 10.67 -11.53 5.36
CA THR A 3 9.46 -10.69 5.26
C THR A 3 8.91 -10.79 3.85
N LYS A 4 8.04 -11.78 3.61
CA LYS A 4 7.08 -11.71 2.50
C LYS A 4 6.09 -10.59 2.84
N VAL A 5 6.44 -9.37 2.48
CA VAL A 5 5.45 -8.30 2.34
C VAL A 5 4.48 -8.81 1.28
N ASN A 6 3.21 -8.97 1.61
CA ASN A 6 2.20 -9.17 0.58
C ASN A 6 2.10 -7.83 -0.16
N GLU A 7 2.89 -7.68 -1.22
CA GLU A 7 2.99 -6.46 -2.06
C GLU A 7 1.70 -6.16 -2.85
N GLY A 8 0.58 -6.79 -2.48
CA GLY A 8 -0.62 -6.89 -3.29
C GLY A 8 -0.43 -7.90 -4.43
N LYS A 9 -1.54 -8.48 -4.90
CA LYS A 9 -1.51 -9.28 -6.12
C LYS A 9 -1.28 -8.34 -7.30
N LEU A 10 -0.16 -8.50 -8.00
CA LEU A 10 0.09 -7.78 -9.25
C LEU A 10 -0.98 -8.15 -10.27
N ILE A 11 -1.48 -7.14 -10.97
CA ILE A 11 -2.47 -7.29 -12.04
C ILE A 11 -1.85 -6.83 -13.37
N SER A 12 -2.36 -7.36 -14.48
CA SER A 12 -1.95 -6.89 -15.81
C SER A 12 -2.46 -5.47 -16.07
N GLY A 13 -1.85 -4.77 -17.03
CA GLY A 13 -2.29 -3.42 -17.44
C GLY A 13 -3.76 -3.39 -17.91
N ASP A 14 -4.23 -4.44 -18.58
CA ASP A 14 -5.63 -4.54 -19.03
C ASP A 14 -6.61 -4.71 -17.85
N GLU A 15 -6.24 -5.52 -16.85
CA GLU A 15 -6.98 -5.65 -15.60
C GLU A 15 -6.97 -4.35 -14.79
N ALA A 16 -5.82 -3.67 -14.73
CA ALA A 16 -5.68 -2.38 -14.06
C ALA A 16 -6.56 -1.32 -14.70
N LYS A 17 -6.60 -1.27 -16.04
CA LYS A 17 -7.46 -0.36 -16.79
C LYS A 17 -8.94 -0.61 -16.52
N LYS A 18 -9.36 -1.88 -16.43
CA LYS A 18 -10.73 -2.27 -16.07
C LYS A 18 -11.08 -1.85 -14.64
N ALA A 19 -10.22 -2.18 -13.66
CA ALA A 19 -10.41 -1.81 -12.27
C ALA A 19 -10.51 -0.28 -12.10
N TRP A 20 -9.61 0.45 -12.77
CA TRP A 20 -9.62 1.91 -12.77
C TRP A 20 -10.90 2.48 -13.41
N ALA A 21 -11.37 1.92 -14.52
CA ALA A 21 -12.63 2.30 -15.16
C ALA A 21 -13.87 1.99 -14.28
N ASN A 22 -13.80 0.96 -13.44
CA ASN A 22 -14.83 0.63 -12.46
C ASN A 22 -14.80 1.54 -11.22
N GLY A 23 -13.84 2.46 -11.12
CA GLY A 23 -13.67 3.35 -9.97
C GLY A 23 -12.90 2.73 -8.80
N GLU A 24 -12.25 1.58 -9.01
CA GLU A 24 -11.35 1.00 -8.01
C GLU A 24 -10.05 1.81 -7.93
N THR A 25 -9.50 1.91 -6.72
CA THR A 25 -8.20 2.58 -6.52
C THR A 25 -7.08 1.67 -6.99
N VAL A 26 -6.52 1.98 -8.15
CA VAL A 26 -5.34 1.30 -8.70
C VAL A 26 -4.09 2.04 -8.26
N GLU A 27 -3.07 1.30 -7.85
CA GLU A 27 -1.73 1.82 -7.62
C GLU A 27 -0.79 1.34 -8.73
N PHE A 28 0.17 2.19 -9.09
CA PHE A 28 1.23 1.87 -10.04
C PHE A 28 2.60 2.03 -9.40
N HIS A 29 3.56 1.30 -9.93
CA HIS A 29 4.96 1.33 -9.52
C HIS A 29 5.82 1.39 -10.78
N TYR A 30 6.67 2.40 -10.87
CA TYR A 30 7.60 2.59 -11.97
C TYR A 30 9.02 2.28 -11.49
N ALA A 31 9.69 1.29 -12.08
CA ALA A 31 11.05 0.88 -11.68
C ALA A 31 11.19 0.62 -10.16
N ASP A 32 11.97 1.43 -9.45
CA ASP A 32 12.26 1.37 -7.99
C ASP A 32 11.53 2.46 -7.16
N THR A 33 10.51 3.11 -7.73
CA THR A 33 9.72 4.12 -7.00
C THR A 33 8.73 3.49 -6.03
N ILE A 34 8.31 4.19 -4.99
CA ILE A 34 7.19 3.73 -4.15
C ILE A 34 5.88 3.53 -4.96
N TRP A 35 5.03 2.62 -4.50
CA TRP A 35 3.65 2.49 -5.00
C TRP A 35 2.89 3.82 -4.84
N ALA A 36 2.28 4.28 -5.93
CA ALA A 36 1.53 5.53 -5.98
C ALA A 36 0.12 5.30 -6.53
N GLU A 37 -0.87 6.00 -5.97
CA GLU A 37 -2.26 5.96 -6.47
C GLU A 37 -2.33 6.56 -7.88
N LEU A 38 -3.02 5.86 -8.78
CA LEU A 38 -3.20 6.28 -10.16
C LEU A 38 -4.09 7.54 -10.19
N PRO A 39 -3.61 8.69 -10.71
CA PRO A 39 -4.42 9.89 -10.72
C PRO A 39 -5.64 9.73 -11.64
N SER A 40 -6.76 10.36 -11.31
CA SER A 40 -7.99 10.30 -12.13
C SER A 40 -7.83 10.86 -13.56
N ARG A 41 -6.71 11.53 -13.85
CA ARG A 41 -6.33 12.04 -15.17
C ARG A 41 -5.09 11.35 -15.76
N ALA A 42 -4.79 10.15 -15.28
CA ALA A 42 -3.66 9.38 -15.80
C ALA A 42 -3.82 9.12 -17.31
N GLN A 43 -2.71 9.15 -18.04
CA GLN A 43 -2.72 8.81 -19.47
C GLN A 43 -2.95 7.31 -19.63
N LEU A 44 -3.79 6.91 -20.60
CA LEU A 44 -4.09 5.49 -20.83
C LEU A 44 -2.87 4.69 -21.29
N SER A 45 -1.87 5.34 -21.88
CA SER A 45 -0.64 4.72 -22.35
C SER A 45 0.18 4.05 -21.25
N ILE A 46 -0.03 4.43 -19.98
CA ILE A 46 0.67 3.79 -18.87
C ILE A 46 0.32 2.30 -18.75
N PHE A 47 -0.91 1.91 -19.12
CA PHE A 47 -1.36 0.52 -19.02
C PHE A 47 -0.74 -0.40 -20.08
N ASP A 48 -0.18 0.20 -21.14
CA ASP A 48 0.50 -0.52 -22.20
C ASP A 48 2.01 -0.64 -21.95
N ASP A 49 2.53 0.00 -20.89
CA ASP A 49 3.94 0.03 -20.55
C ASP A 49 4.33 -1.18 -19.67
N GLU A 50 5.17 -2.07 -20.21
CA GLU A 50 5.58 -3.30 -19.54
C GLU A 50 6.50 -3.05 -18.32
N GLU A 51 7.11 -1.86 -18.21
CA GLU A 51 7.94 -1.50 -17.06
C GLU A 51 7.08 -1.06 -15.86
N ILE A 52 5.80 -0.76 -16.08
CA ILE A 52 4.88 -0.33 -15.04
C ILE A 52 4.16 -1.53 -14.45
N LYS A 53 4.31 -1.69 -13.13
CA LYS A 53 3.58 -2.70 -12.37
C LYS A 53 2.32 -2.09 -11.80
N PHE A 54 1.22 -2.82 -11.89
CA PHE A 54 -0.07 -2.41 -11.35
C PHE A 54 -0.52 -3.34 -10.23
N ARG A 55 -1.27 -2.77 -9.29
CA ARG A 55 -2.05 -3.52 -8.31
C ARG A 55 -3.32 -2.75 -7.97
N VAL A 56 -4.36 -3.47 -7.59
CA VAL A 56 -5.48 -2.83 -6.87
C VAL A 56 -5.01 -2.53 -5.45
N LYS A 57 -5.24 -1.32 -4.96
CA LYS A 57 -4.88 -0.92 -3.61
C LYS A 57 -5.51 -1.91 -2.62
N PRO A 58 -4.73 -2.65 -1.83
CA PRO A 58 -5.27 -3.63 -0.91
C PRO A 58 -6.13 -2.91 0.14
N GLN A 59 -7.39 -3.30 0.28
CA GLN A 59 -8.31 -2.71 1.28
C GLN A 59 -7.96 -3.12 2.71
N ALA A 60 -7.23 -4.22 2.89
CA ALA A 60 -6.67 -4.68 4.15
C ALA A 60 -5.24 -5.19 3.94
N LEU A 61 -4.34 -4.83 4.84
CA LEU A 61 -2.95 -5.29 4.86
C LEU A 61 -2.82 -6.34 5.97
N THR A 62 -2.09 -7.44 5.73
CA THR A 62 -1.84 -8.44 6.78
C THR A 62 -0.46 -8.21 7.37
N VAL A 63 -0.38 -7.79 8.64
CA VAL A 63 0.87 -7.67 9.38
C VAL A 63 1.01 -8.88 10.32
N ASN A 64 1.91 -9.81 9.98
CA ASN A 64 2.22 -10.99 10.81
C ASN A 64 0.98 -11.82 11.23
N GLY A 65 0.01 -11.96 10.32
CA GLY A 65 -1.26 -12.67 10.57
C GLY A 65 -2.39 -11.81 11.13
N ILE A 66 -2.16 -10.53 11.40
CA ILE A 66 -3.18 -9.57 11.84
C ILE A 66 -3.66 -8.77 10.63
N GLU A 67 -4.96 -8.77 10.39
CA GLU A 67 -5.59 -7.90 9.39
C GLU A 67 -5.64 -6.45 9.92
N VAL A 68 -5.01 -5.53 9.20
CA VAL A 68 -5.05 -4.10 9.49
C VAL A 68 -5.66 -3.35 8.30
N PRO A 69 -6.33 -2.22 8.54
CA PRO A 69 -6.92 -1.43 7.45
C PRO A 69 -5.86 -0.95 6.46
N SER A 70 -6.29 -0.71 5.22
CA SER A 70 -5.44 -0.10 4.20
C SER A 70 -4.89 1.24 4.66
N VAL A 71 -3.64 1.51 4.31
CA VAL A 71 -2.97 2.77 4.60
C VAL A 71 -2.95 3.64 3.35
N ARG A 72 -2.96 4.95 3.55
CA ARG A 72 -2.92 5.92 2.46
C ARG A 72 -1.58 5.89 1.73
N TYR A 73 -0.49 5.97 2.48
CA TYR A 73 0.87 5.75 1.99
C TYR A 73 1.82 5.43 3.14
N ILE A 74 2.95 4.79 2.81
CA ILE A 74 4.05 4.52 3.72
C ILE A 74 5.28 5.26 3.19
N ALA A 75 5.93 6.06 4.03
CA ALA A 75 7.13 6.80 3.67
C ALA A 75 8.27 6.50 4.66
N HIS A 76 9.47 6.30 4.14
CA HIS A 76 10.67 6.28 4.95
C HIS A 76 11.01 7.71 5.39
N SER A 77 11.02 7.93 6.70
CA SER A 77 11.54 9.17 7.28
C SER A 77 12.92 8.81 7.84
N GLY A 78 13.97 9.54 7.47
CA GLY A 78 15.35 9.20 7.83
C GLY A 78 15.53 8.79 9.31
N GLY A 79 16.51 7.93 9.58
CA GLY A 79 16.78 7.39 10.92
C GLY A 79 15.80 6.29 11.35
N ASN A 80 15.83 5.13 10.69
CA ASN A 80 15.03 3.92 11.00
C ASN A 80 13.53 4.15 11.30
N CYS A 81 12.96 5.26 10.83
CA CYS A 81 11.58 5.63 11.08
C CYS A 81 10.74 5.40 9.83
N VAL A 82 9.54 4.84 10.03
CA VAL A 82 8.55 4.67 8.97
C VAL A 82 7.33 5.53 9.33
N LYS A 83 6.94 6.42 8.42
CA LYS A 83 5.71 7.20 8.52
C LYS A 83 4.60 6.47 7.79
N ILE A 84 3.52 6.20 8.50
CA ILE A 84 2.32 5.57 7.94
C ILE A 84 1.20 6.61 7.96
N SER A 85 0.71 7.00 6.80
CA SER A 85 -0.46 7.86 6.68
C SER A 85 -1.70 7.00 6.53
N CYS A 86 -2.72 7.25 7.35
CA CYS A 86 -3.98 6.50 7.35
C CYS A 86 -5.09 7.30 6.66
N HIS A 87 -6.17 6.62 6.26
CA HIS A 87 -7.35 7.29 5.69
C HIS A 87 -8.16 8.02 6.78
N CYS A 88 -8.31 7.39 7.95
CA CYS A 88 -9.01 7.91 9.11
C CYS A 88 -8.19 7.74 10.41
N PRO A 89 -8.49 8.50 11.48
CA PRO A 89 -7.81 8.36 12.77
C PRO A 89 -8.08 7.02 13.47
N GLU A 90 -9.20 6.36 13.15
CA GLU A 90 -9.54 5.03 13.67
C GLU A 90 -8.59 3.95 13.12
N ASP A 91 -8.27 4.00 11.82
CA ASP A 91 -7.31 3.10 11.19
C ASP A 91 -5.95 3.17 11.88
N ALA A 92 -5.51 4.37 12.22
CA ALA A 92 -4.24 4.59 12.93
C ALA A 92 -4.21 3.88 14.28
N ARG A 93 -5.34 3.82 15.01
CA ARG A 93 -5.42 3.09 16.29
C ARG A 93 -5.32 1.58 16.10
N VAL A 94 -6.02 1.03 15.10
CA VAL A 94 -5.97 -0.40 14.78
C VAL A 94 -4.57 -0.81 14.34
N ILE A 95 -3.95 -0.04 13.45
CA ILE A 95 -2.58 -0.27 12.97
C ILE A 95 -1.59 -0.17 14.14
N ASN A 96 -1.71 0.85 14.98
CA ASN A 96 -0.83 0.98 16.15
C ASN A 96 -0.96 -0.22 17.10
N ALA A 97 -2.19 -0.66 17.39
CA ALA A 97 -2.43 -1.84 18.22
C ALA A 97 -1.80 -3.12 17.62
N ALA A 98 -1.98 -3.34 16.31
CA ALA A 98 -1.38 -4.46 15.59
C ALA A 98 0.15 -4.40 15.60
N LEU A 99 0.73 -3.23 15.31
CA LEU A 99 2.18 -3.03 15.37
C LEU A 99 2.73 -3.27 16.77
N ARG A 100 2.03 -2.83 17.83
CA ARG A 100 2.43 -3.14 19.22
C ARG A 100 2.36 -4.63 19.53
N GLN A 101 1.36 -5.35 19.00
CA GLN A 101 1.25 -6.79 19.17
C GLN A 101 2.39 -7.55 18.46
N VAL A 102 2.80 -7.08 17.28
CA VAL A 102 3.84 -7.73 16.47
C VAL A 102 5.25 -7.39 16.93
N PHE A 103 5.50 -6.12 17.24
CA PHE A 103 6.83 -5.60 17.53
C PHE A 103 7.09 -5.37 19.03
N GLY A 104 6.09 -5.55 19.89
CA GLY A 104 6.29 -5.65 21.35
C GLY A 104 6.84 -4.40 22.04
N GLY A 105 6.70 -3.21 21.45
CA GLY A 105 7.26 -1.97 22.00
C GLY A 105 6.40 -1.37 23.12
N SER A 106 6.83 -1.52 24.37
CA SER A 106 6.43 -0.65 25.48
C SER A 106 6.98 0.75 25.21
N HIS A 107 6.11 1.76 25.12
CA HIS A 107 6.52 3.15 25.24
C HIS A 107 6.30 3.48 26.70
N ASP A 108 7.30 3.19 27.54
CA ASP A 108 7.37 3.78 28.86
C ASP A 108 7.73 5.26 28.68
N ASN A 109 6.85 6.07 29.27
CA ASN A 109 6.70 7.52 29.16
C ASN A 109 7.90 8.32 29.67
#